data_AF-D4ZLV0-F1
#
_entry.id   AF-D4ZLV0-F1
#
_cell.length_a   1.000
_cell.length_b   1.000
_cell.length_c   1.000
_cell.angle_alpha   90.00
_cell.angle_beta   90.00
_cell.angle_gamma   90.00
#
_symmetry.space_group_name_H-M   'P 1'
#
loop_
_entity.id
_entity.type
_entity.pdbx_description
1 polymer ?
#
loop_
_entity_poly.entity_id
_entity_poly.type
_entity_poly.pdbx_seq_one_letter_code
_entity_poly.pdbx_strand_id
1 'polypeptide(L)'
;MPRKRTKVSQYYVIAAVVAAELNHTLAYCKQINLTASNAQAASSRVGNAALGFKALTGFIDDLACYTMKAATDINTLAHTASKMATHTARAAAALKHFETAKLKSVDAKYSGSMDFAVAQTVSNYNTSQKTFQALINQMEQQLHELKRNLRTANILASICRIEACRVDVANQATFNDVANRVDSIANLIRQRVDNAIALFDTSAYRYAA
;
A
#
# COMPACT_ATOMS: atom_id res chain seq x y z
N MET A 1 28.60 -4.33 19.53
CA MET A 1 27.23 -4.29 20.10
C MET A 1 26.24 -3.90 19.01
N PRO A 2 25.23 -4.72 18.69
CA PRO A 2 24.22 -4.33 17.70
C PRO A 2 23.30 -3.27 18.32
N ARG A 3 23.21 -2.09 17.70
CA ARG A 3 22.26 -1.04 18.08
C ARG A 3 20.84 -1.62 17.96
N LYS A 4 20.13 -1.83 19.07
CA LYS A 4 18.68 -2.11 19.06
C LYS A 4 18.00 -0.99 18.27
N ARG A 5 17.47 -1.30 17.07
CA ARG A 5 16.67 -0.35 16.29
C ARG A 5 15.44 0.03 17.10
N THR A 6 15.21 1.31 17.28
CA THR A 6 13.97 1.83 17.89
C THR A 6 12.78 1.53 16.97
N LYS A 7 11.59 1.24 17.53
CA LYS A 7 10.35 0.94 16.78
C LYS A 7 10.12 1.87 15.59
N VAL A 8 10.36 3.17 15.79
CA VAL A 8 10.21 4.24 14.78
C VAL A 8 11.13 4.06 13.57
N SER A 9 12.38 3.61 13.78
CA SER A 9 13.34 3.35 12.69
C SER A 9 12.91 2.17 11.81
N GLN A 10 12.21 1.18 12.38
CA GLN A 10 11.72 0.04 11.62
C GLN A 10 10.52 0.43 10.75
N TYR A 11 9.59 1.23 11.29
CA TYR A 11 8.44 1.68 10.50
C TYR A 11 8.80 2.66 9.37
N TYR A 12 9.90 3.42 9.49
CA TYR A 12 10.43 4.21 8.37
C TYR A 12 10.76 3.32 7.16
N VAL A 13 11.48 2.21 7.41
CA VAL A 13 11.85 1.26 6.35
C VAL A 13 10.60 0.60 5.79
N ILE A 14 9.64 0.22 6.65
CA ILE A 14 8.37 -0.39 6.21
C ILE A 14 7.60 0.58 5.31
N ALA A 15 7.37 1.82 5.72
CA ALA A 15 6.63 2.80 4.92
C ALA A 15 7.29 3.07 3.56
N ALA A 16 8.63 3.14 3.52
CA ALA A 16 9.36 3.32 2.27
C ALA A 16 9.25 2.10 1.34
N VAL A 17 9.33 0.88 1.88
CA VAL A 17 9.19 -0.35 1.09
C VAL A 17 7.75 -0.51 0.60
N VAL A 18 6.74 -0.24 1.44
CA VAL A 18 5.33 -0.25 1.05
C VAL A 18 5.07 0.74 -0.09
N ALA A 19 5.59 1.97 0.01
CA ALA A 19 5.50 2.95 -1.08
C ALA A 19 6.13 2.43 -2.39
N ALA A 20 7.28 1.76 -2.32
CA ALA A 20 7.93 1.17 -3.49
C ALA A 20 7.08 0.05 -4.13
N GLU A 21 6.54 -0.87 -3.31
CA GLU A 21 5.69 -1.97 -3.79
C GLU A 21 4.39 -1.46 -4.46
N LEU A 22 3.82 -0.38 -3.91
CA LEU A 22 2.62 0.26 -4.47
C LEU A 22 2.92 1.04 -5.74
N ASN A 23 4.08 1.67 -5.83
CA ASN A 23 4.49 2.33 -7.06
C ASN A 23 4.66 1.32 -8.22
N HIS A 24 5.19 0.13 -7.94
CA HIS A 24 5.18 -0.97 -8.91
C HIS A 24 3.76 -1.42 -9.27
N THR A 25 2.85 -1.47 -8.29
CA THR A 25 1.44 -1.78 -8.53
C THR A 25 0.78 -0.81 -9.51
N LEU A 26 1.09 0.48 -9.45
CA LEU A 26 0.55 1.47 -10.38
C LEU A 26 0.91 1.18 -11.84
N ALA A 27 2.11 0.64 -12.11
CA ALA A 27 2.51 0.25 -13.46
C ALA A 27 1.64 -0.91 -13.98
N TYR A 28 1.34 -1.87 -13.12
CA TYR A 28 0.45 -2.99 -13.44
C TYR A 28 -0.99 -2.54 -13.67
N CYS A 29 -1.52 -1.59 -12.90
CA CYS A 29 -2.86 -1.04 -13.13
C CYS A 29 -2.98 -0.40 -14.52
N LYS A 30 -1.96 0.35 -14.96
CA LYS A 30 -1.91 0.92 -16.32
C LYS A 30 -1.97 -0.17 -17.39
N GLN A 31 -1.28 -1.29 -17.16
CA GLN A 31 -1.29 -2.42 -18.08
C GLN A 31 -2.67 -3.11 -18.13
N ILE A 32 -3.38 -3.20 -17.01
CA ILE A 32 -4.78 -3.70 -17.00
C ILE A 32 -5.69 -2.76 -17.78
N ASN A 33 -5.61 -1.43 -17.56
CA ASN A 33 -6.43 -0.46 -18.30
C ASN A 33 -6.21 -0.56 -19.82
N LEU A 34 -4.96 -0.68 -20.26
CA LEU A 34 -4.65 -0.86 -21.68
C LEU A 34 -5.23 -2.18 -22.22
N THR A 35 -5.16 -3.25 -21.42
CA THR A 35 -5.75 -4.55 -21.77
C THR A 35 -7.27 -4.44 -21.88
N ALA A 36 -7.93 -3.76 -20.94
CA ALA A 36 -9.37 -3.53 -20.93
C ALA A 36 -9.82 -2.73 -22.16
N SER A 37 -9.12 -1.62 -22.46
CA SER A 37 -9.40 -0.76 -23.61
C SER A 37 -9.25 -1.50 -24.94
N ASN A 38 -8.16 -2.27 -25.09
CA ASN A 38 -7.95 -3.10 -26.27
C ASN A 38 -9.02 -4.18 -26.42
N ALA A 39 -9.41 -4.81 -25.31
CA ALA A 39 -10.46 -5.82 -25.29
C ALA A 39 -11.85 -5.24 -25.62
N GLN A 40 -12.13 -4.01 -25.17
CA GLN A 40 -13.36 -3.30 -25.48
C GLN A 40 -13.43 -2.93 -26.97
N ALA A 41 -12.31 -2.49 -27.55
CA ALA A 41 -12.21 -2.23 -28.99
C ALA A 41 -12.37 -3.52 -29.81
N ALA A 42 -11.79 -4.64 -29.36
CA ALA A 42 -11.98 -5.95 -30.00
C ALA A 42 -13.43 -6.42 -29.91
N SER A 43 -14.05 -6.33 -28.72
CA SER A 43 -15.47 -6.68 -28.51
C SER A 43 -16.39 -5.86 -29.41
N SER A 44 -16.10 -4.57 -29.58
CA SER A 44 -16.89 -3.68 -30.43
C SER A 44 -16.78 -4.04 -31.92
N ARG A 45 -15.63 -4.53 -32.37
CA ARG A 45 -15.42 -5.01 -33.76
C ARG A 45 -16.13 -6.33 -34.04
N VAL A 46 -16.16 -7.23 -33.05
CA VAL A 46 -16.86 -8.52 -33.15
C VAL A 46 -18.38 -8.34 -33.06
N GLY A 47 -18.85 -7.26 -32.43
CA GLY A 47 -20.26 -6.90 -32.39
C GLY A 47 -21.07 -7.83 -31.49
N ASN A 48 -22.23 -8.28 -31.97
CA ASN A 48 -23.19 -9.02 -31.15
C ASN A 48 -22.64 -10.36 -30.61
N ALA A 49 -21.70 -10.99 -31.32
CA ALA A 49 -21.08 -12.24 -30.89
C ALA A 49 -20.18 -12.09 -29.64
N ALA A 50 -19.82 -10.85 -29.26
CA ALA A 50 -18.99 -10.56 -28.07
C ALA A 50 -19.74 -9.73 -27.01
N LEU A 51 -21.08 -9.72 -26.99
CA LEU A 51 -21.88 -8.96 -26.02
C LEU A 51 -21.57 -9.32 -24.56
N GLY A 52 -21.41 -10.62 -24.26
CA GLY A 52 -21.01 -11.09 -22.93
C GLY A 52 -19.63 -10.55 -22.54
N PHE A 53 -18.67 -10.58 -23.48
CA PHE A 53 -17.33 -10.06 -23.25
C PHE A 53 -17.32 -8.54 -23.08
N LYS A 54 -18.17 -7.80 -23.82
CA LYS A 54 -18.30 -6.34 -23.68
C LYS A 54 -18.69 -5.93 -22.25
N ALA A 55 -19.61 -6.64 -21.61
CA ALA A 55 -19.95 -6.39 -20.21
C ALA A 55 -18.75 -6.62 -19.28
N LEU A 56 -17.96 -7.66 -19.53
CA LEU A 56 -16.75 -7.96 -18.75
C LEU A 56 -15.67 -6.89 -18.90
N THR A 57 -15.53 -6.27 -20.08
CA THR A 57 -14.54 -5.18 -20.25
C THR A 57 -14.81 -3.98 -19.33
N GLY A 58 -16.07 -3.68 -19.01
CA GLY A 58 -16.43 -2.68 -18.01
C GLY A 58 -15.96 -3.08 -16.61
N PHE A 59 -16.19 -4.33 -16.20
CA PHE A 59 -15.69 -4.84 -14.92
C PHE A 59 -14.16 -4.84 -14.82
N ILE A 60 -13.44 -5.10 -15.92
CA ILE A 60 -11.98 -5.03 -15.94
C ILE A 60 -11.51 -3.58 -15.73
N ASP A 61 -12.17 -2.61 -16.37
CA ASP A 61 -11.87 -1.19 -16.23
C ASP A 61 -12.16 -0.70 -14.79
N ASP A 62 -13.31 -1.07 -14.22
CA ASP A 62 -13.68 -0.74 -12.84
C ASP A 62 -12.66 -1.30 -11.84
N LEU A 63 -12.27 -2.57 -12.00
CA LEU A 63 -11.26 -3.22 -11.17
C LEU A 63 -9.93 -2.45 -11.23
N ALA A 64 -9.50 -2.06 -12.42
CA ALA A 64 -8.23 -1.40 -12.62
C ALA A 64 -8.24 0.06 -12.12
N CYS A 65 -9.34 0.77 -12.32
CA CYS A 65 -9.56 2.10 -11.77
C CYS A 65 -9.57 2.08 -10.23
N TYR A 66 -10.31 1.15 -9.62
CA TYR A 66 -10.31 0.95 -8.17
C TYR A 66 -8.91 0.63 -7.64
N THR A 67 -8.21 -0.31 -8.28
CA THR A 67 -6.86 -0.74 -7.86
C THR A 67 -5.86 0.41 -7.96
N MET A 68 -5.94 1.22 -9.03
CA MET A 68 -5.10 2.40 -9.21
C MET A 68 -5.37 3.46 -8.13
N LYS A 69 -6.65 3.74 -7.83
CA LYS A 69 -7.03 4.68 -6.78
C LYS A 69 -6.53 4.21 -5.42
N ALA A 70 -6.81 2.95 -5.06
CA ALA A 70 -6.36 2.36 -3.81
C ALA A 70 -4.83 2.42 -3.68
N ALA A 71 -4.08 1.99 -4.70
CA ALA A 71 -2.62 2.05 -4.67
C ALA A 71 -2.09 3.48 -4.51
N THR A 72 -2.74 4.48 -5.13
CA THR A 72 -2.37 5.90 -5.01
C THR A 72 -2.65 6.45 -3.61
N ASP A 73 -3.82 6.13 -3.04
CA ASP A 73 -4.22 6.56 -1.70
C ASP A 73 -3.28 5.97 -0.64
N ILE A 74 -2.99 4.67 -0.73
CA ILE A 74 -2.08 3.97 0.18
C ILE A 74 -0.65 4.52 0.03
N ASN A 75 -0.19 4.81 -1.19
CA ASN A 75 1.13 5.40 -1.41
C ASN A 75 1.25 6.81 -0.79
N THR A 76 0.16 7.60 -0.82
CA THR A 76 0.10 8.91 -0.17
C THR A 76 0.18 8.79 1.36
N LEU A 77 -0.52 7.80 1.93
CA LEU A 77 -0.40 7.46 3.35
C LEU A 77 1.03 7.04 3.70
N ALA A 78 1.65 6.20 2.88
CA ALA A 78 3.02 5.72 3.07
C ALA A 78 4.03 6.88 3.04
N HIS A 79 3.87 7.83 2.12
CA HIS A 79 4.73 9.00 2.05
C HIS A 79 4.58 9.90 3.29
N THR A 80 3.34 10.11 3.74
CA THR A 80 3.04 10.90 4.95
C THR A 80 3.59 10.23 6.21
N ALA A 81 3.38 8.92 6.34
CA ALA A 81 3.93 8.12 7.43
C ALA A 81 5.47 8.19 7.45
N SER A 82 6.14 8.07 6.30
CA SER A 82 7.60 8.17 6.21
C SER A 82 8.14 9.54 6.70
N LYS A 83 7.48 10.63 6.32
CA LYS A 83 7.82 11.97 6.83
C LYS A 83 7.62 12.06 8.35
N MET A 84 6.46 11.61 8.85
CA MET A 84 6.17 11.64 10.28
C MET A 84 7.08 10.73 11.10
N ALA A 85 7.47 9.57 10.60
CA ALA A 85 8.44 8.70 11.26
C ALA A 85 9.75 9.44 11.53
N THR A 86 10.21 10.26 10.58
CA THR A 86 11.42 11.09 10.76
C THR A 86 11.23 12.12 11.86
N HIS A 87 10.09 12.81 11.90
CA HIS A 87 9.78 13.77 12.97
C HIS A 87 9.70 13.09 14.34
N THR A 88 9.01 11.96 14.44
CA THR A 88 8.90 11.18 15.68
C THR A 88 10.27 10.67 16.14
N ALA A 89 11.13 10.22 15.24
CA ALA A 89 12.49 9.77 15.57
C ALA A 89 13.36 10.92 16.09
N ARG A 90 13.27 12.10 15.46
CA ARG A 90 13.99 13.31 15.91
C ARG A 90 13.49 13.78 17.28
N ALA A 91 12.18 13.77 17.51
CA ALA A 91 11.58 14.12 18.79
C ALA A 91 12.00 13.13 19.90
N ALA A 92 12.01 11.82 19.61
CA ALA A 92 12.52 10.81 20.55
C ALA A 92 14.00 11.01 20.90
N ALA A 93 14.84 11.34 19.91
CA ALA A 93 16.24 11.65 20.14
C ALA A 93 16.41 12.90 21.01
N ALA A 94 15.64 13.96 20.73
CA ALA A 94 15.64 15.19 21.52
C ALA A 94 15.23 14.92 22.98
N LEU A 95 14.19 14.13 23.23
CA LEU A 95 13.78 13.72 24.58
C LEU A 95 14.90 13.00 25.33
N LYS A 96 15.59 12.06 24.67
CA LYS A 96 16.73 11.36 25.29
C LYS A 96 17.88 12.31 25.64
N HIS A 97 18.14 13.31 24.80
CA HIS A 97 19.13 14.34 25.10
C HIS A 97 18.70 15.23 26.27
N PHE A 98 17.42 15.60 26.34
CA PHE A 98 16.87 16.35 27.48
C PHE A 98 16.95 15.56 28.79
N GLU A 99 16.63 14.27 28.79
CA GLU A 99 16.81 13.40 29.96
C GLU A 99 18.27 13.38 30.42
N THR A 100 19.20 13.23 29.47
CA THR A 100 20.64 13.24 29.78
C THR A 100 21.09 14.60 30.34
N ALA A 101 20.58 15.70 29.78
CA ALA A 101 20.89 17.05 30.25
C ALA A 101 20.35 17.26 31.68
N LYS A 102 19.10 16.83 31.94
CA LYS A 102 18.45 16.93 33.25
C LYS A 102 19.19 16.15 34.33
N LEU A 103 19.68 14.95 34.01
CA LEU A 103 20.51 14.15 34.91
C LEU A 103 21.86 14.81 35.24
N LYS A 104 22.44 15.55 34.29
CA LYS A 104 23.73 16.23 34.48
C LYS A 104 23.61 17.61 35.13
N SER A 105 22.42 18.20 35.13
CA SER A 105 22.17 19.56 35.62
C SER A 105 21.49 19.59 36.99
N VAL A 106 21.39 18.47 37.71
CA VAL A 106 20.69 18.37 39.01
C VAL A 106 21.11 19.48 39.99
N ASP A 107 22.41 19.78 40.08
CA ASP A 107 22.97 20.79 40.98
C ASP A 107 23.18 22.17 40.32
N ALA A 108 22.74 22.35 39.07
CA ALA A 108 22.95 23.59 38.33
C ALA A 108 21.89 24.65 38.69
N LYS A 109 22.33 25.90 38.90
CA LYS A 109 21.48 27.05 39.26
C LYS A 109 20.27 27.28 38.35
N TYR A 110 20.37 26.89 37.07
CA TYR A 110 19.32 27.12 36.06
C TYR A 110 18.72 25.81 35.52
N SER A 111 18.79 24.71 36.28
CA SER A 111 18.29 23.39 35.86
C SER A 111 16.82 23.38 35.42
N GLY A 112 15.96 24.18 36.07
CA GLY A 112 14.54 24.30 35.73
C GLY A 112 14.23 25.07 34.43
N SER A 113 15.20 25.80 33.87
CA SER A 113 14.99 26.60 32.63
C SER A 113 14.62 25.76 31.41
N MET A 114 14.96 24.48 31.43
CA MET A 114 14.69 23.53 30.34
C MET A 114 13.34 22.81 30.48
N ASP A 115 12.65 22.87 31.63
CA ASP A 115 11.42 22.11 31.86
C ASP A 115 10.31 22.45 30.86
N PHE A 116 10.18 23.73 30.47
CA PHE A 116 9.23 24.15 29.43
C PHE A 116 9.51 23.49 28.07
N ALA A 117 10.77 23.49 27.64
CA ALA A 117 11.17 22.87 26.37
C ALA A 117 10.98 21.35 26.39
N VAL A 118 11.23 20.70 27.55
CA VAL A 118 10.96 19.28 27.75
C VAL A 118 9.47 18.99 27.63
N ALA A 119 8.62 19.73 28.34
CA ALA A 119 7.17 19.55 28.31
C ALA A 119 6.60 19.70 26.89
N GLN A 120 7.04 20.73 26.15
CA GLN A 120 6.64 20.93 24.77
C GLN A 120 7.08 19.76 23.86
N THR A 121 8.31 19.28 24.03
CA THR A 121 8.85 18.18 23.23
C THR A 121 8.10 16.87 23.51
N VAL A 122 7.74 16.60 24.77
CA VAL A 122 6.93 15.42 25.16
C VAL A 122 5.54 15.49 24.51
N SER A 123 4.88 16.65 24.58
CA SER A 123 3.56 16.85 23.95
C SER A 123 3.61 16.62 22.43
N ASN A 124 4.61 17.21 21.76
CA ASN A 124 4.82 17.06 20.33
C ASN A 124 5.11 15.61 19.94
N TYR A 125 5.93 14.90 20.71
CA TYR A 125 6.25 13.49 20.51
C TYR A 125 4.99 12.62 20.63
N ASN A 126 4.21 12.79 21.70
CA ASN A 126 2.99 12.01 21.93
C ASN A 126 1.96 12.22 20.82
N THR A 127 1.78 13.47 20.38
CA THR A 127 0.87 13.79 19.27
C THR A 127 1.35 13.15 17.96
N SER A 128 2.62 13.34 17.61
CA SER A 128 3.22 12.78 16.40
C SER A 128 3.16 11.25 16.38
N GLN A 129 3.38 10.61 17.54
CA GLN A 129 3.30 9.16 17.68
C GLN A 129 1.87 8.64 17.49
N LYS A 130 0.86 9.31 18.08
CA LYS A 130 -0.55 8.93 17.91
C LYS A 130 -1.00 9.03 16.45
N THR A 131 -0.72 10.17 15.81
CA THR A 131 -1.07 10.35 14.39
C THR A 131 -0.32 9.34 13.51
N PHE A 132 0.94 9.04 13.84
CA PHE A 132 1.73 8.06 13.09
C PHE A 132 1.11 6.66 13.16
N GLN A 133 0.72 6.22 14.36
CA GLN A 133 0.05 4.93 14.52
C GLN A 133 -1.28 4.87 13.76
N ALA A 134 -2.06 5.96 13.76
CA ALA A 134 -3.30 6.02 13.00
C ALA A 134 -3.08 5.84 11.50
N LEU A 135 -2.04 6.49 10.93
CA LEU A 135 -1.68 6.33 9.51
C LEU A 135 -1.27 4.90 9.17
N ILE A 136 -0.49 4.24 10.03
CA ILE A 136 -0.09 2.85 9.83
C ILE A 136 -1.32 1.93 9.81
N ASN A 137 -2.20 2.06 10.79
CA ASN A 137 -3.41 1.24 10.87
C ASN A 137 -4.33 1.45 9.65
N GLN A 138 -4.49 2.70 9.21
CA GLN A 138 -5.29 3.03 8.02
C GLN A 138 -4.69 2.40 6.76
N MET A 139 -3.37 2.44 6.61
CA MET A 139 -2.66 1.86 5.48
C MET A 139 -2.81 0.33 5.43
N GLU A 140 -2.70 -0.33 6.58
CA GLU A 140 -2.91 -1.78 6.72
C GLU A 140 -4.34 -2.18 6.33
N GLN A 141 -5.34 -1.44 6.82
CA GLN A 141 -6.74 -1.66 6.45
C GLN A 141 -6.97 -1.55 4.93
N GLN A 142 -6.45 -0.50 4.31
CA GLN A 142 -6.59 -0.29 2.86
C GLN A 142 -5.85 -1.37 2.04
N LEU A 143 -4.68 -1.85 2.50
CA LEU A 143 -3.98 -2.97 1.87
C LEU A 143 -4.79 -4.26 1.93
N HIS A 144 -5.44 -4.56 3.06
CA HIS A 144 -6.32 -5.71 3.18
C HIS A 144 -7.57 -5.59 2.31
N GLU A 145 -8.15 -4.40 2.20
CA GLU A 145 -9.28 -4.14 1.30
C GLU A 145 -8.87 -4.34 -0.17
N LEU A 146 -7.73 -3.78 -0.57
CA LEU A 146 -7.17 -3.97 -1.91
C LEU A 146 -6.93 -5.45 -2.21
N LYS A 147 -6.36 -6.21 -1.28
CA LYS A 147 -6.18 -7.67 -1.40
C LYS A 147 -7.50 -8.41 -1.61
N ARG A 148 -8.56 -8.03 -0.88
CA ARG A 148 -9.90 -8.64 -1.05
C ARG A 148 -10.46 -8.36 -2.43
N ASN A 149 -10.36 -7.12 -2.91
CA ASN A 149 -10.83 -6.76 -4.25
C ASN A 149 -10.05 -7.48 -5.36
N LEU A 150 -8.73 -7.66 -5.22
CA LEU A 150 -7.96 -8.44 -6.20
C LEU A 150 -8.35 -9.92 -6.29
N ARG A 151 -9.05 -10.48 -5.29
CA ARG A 151 -9.57 -11.84 -5.36
C ARG A 151 -10.75 -11.96 -6.34
N THR A 152 -11.53 -10.90 -6.51
CA THR A 152 -12.63 -10.88 -7.49
C THR A 152 -12.09 -10.90 -8.93
N ALA A 153 -10.88 -10.39 -9.15
CA ALA A 153 -10.20 -10.41 -10.45
C ALA A 153 -9.97 -11.84 -11.00
N ASN A 154 -9.65 -12.82 -10.16
CA ASN A 154 -9.47 -14.21 -10.60
C ASN A 154 -10.79 -14.86 -11.04
N ILE A 155 -11.89 -14.50 -10.36
CA ILE A 155 -13.24 -14.92 -10.75
C ILE A 155 -13.56 -14.30 -12.11
N LEU A 156 -13.29 -12.99 -12.27
CA LEU A 156 -13.49 -12.28 -13.53
C LEU A 156 -12.71 -12.91 -14.68
N ALA A 157 -11.42 -13.22 -14.48
CA ALA A 157 -10.61 -13.90 -15.49
C ALA A 157 -11.18 -15.27 -15.89
N SER A 158 -11.72 -16.03 -14.93
CA SER A 158 -12.38 -17.31 -15.21
C SER A 158 -13.65 -17.14 -16.06
N ILE A 159 -14.46 -16.12 -15.75
CA ILE A 159 -15.65 -15.79 -16.55
C ILE A 159 -15.25 -15.33 -17.95
N CYS A 160 -14.19 -14.51 -18.09
CA CYS A 160 -13.66 -14.10 -19.38
C CYS A 160 -13.27 -15.30 -20.26
N ARG A 161 -12.68 -16.37 -19.69
CA ARG A 161 -12.35 -17.60 -20.44
C ARG A 161 -13.61 -18.33 -20.91
N ILE A 162 -14.65 -18.40 -20.07
CA ILE A 162 -15.93 -19.01 -20.44
C ILE A 162 -16.59 -18.24 -21.60
N GLU A 163 -16.61 -16.90 -21.52
CA GLU A 163 -17.16 -16.07 -22.58
C GLU A 163 -16.30 -16.11 -23.85
N ALA A 164 -14.98 -16.22 -23.74
CA ALA A 164 -14.11 -16.40 -24.91
C ALA A 164 -14.47 -17.65 -25.73
N CYS A 165 -14.87 -18.75 -25.06
CA CYS A 165 -15.33 -19.97 -25.73
C CYS A 165 -16.67 -19.85 -26.44
N ARG A 166 -17.44 -18.78 -26.20
CA ARG A 166 -18.73 -18.52 -26.84
C ARG A 166 -18.60 -17.68 -28.11
N VAL A 167 -17.44 -17.09 -28.35
CA VAL A 167 -17.15 -16.31 -29.56
C VAL A 167 -16.55 -17.21 -30.63
N ASP A 168 -16.69 -16.80 -31.90
CA ASP A 168 -16.07 -17.48 -33.03
C ASP A 168 -14.58 -17.76 -32.80
N VAL A 169 -14.11 -18.91 -33.30
CA VAL A 169 -12.74 -19.42 -33.16
C VAL A 169 -11.69 -18.39 -33.60
N ALA A 170 -12.00 -17.58 -34.61
CA ALA A 170 -11.12 -16.51 -35.09
C ALA A 170 -10.80 -15.44 -34.03
N ASN A 171 -11.72 -15.19 -33.08
CA ASN A 171 -11.58 -14.16 -32.05
C ASN A 171 -11.34 -14.73 -30.65
N GLN A 172 -11.58 -16.03 -30.45
CA GLN A 172 -11.40 -16.72 -29.17
C GLN A 172 -9.98 -16.56 -28.60
N ALA A 173 -8.95 -16.60 -29.46
CA ALA A 173 -7.55 -16.41 -29.05
C ALA A 173 -7.31 -15.03 -28.39
N THR A 174 -7.88 -13.98 -28.97
CA THR A 174 -7.78 -12.59 -28.46
C THR A 174 -8.41 -12.47 -27.08
N PHE A 175 -9.61 -13.01 -26.90
CA PHE A 175 -10.34 -12.93 -25.63
C PHE A 175 -9.70 -13.80 -24.52
N ASN A 176 -9.14 -14.95 -24.89
CA ASN A 176 -8.33 -15.76 -23.98
C ASN A 176 -7.03 -15.05 -23.55
N ASP A 177 -6.36 -14.33 -24.45
CA ASP A 177 -5.18 -13.54 -24.11
C ASP A 177 -5.53 -12.43 -23.09
N VAL A 178 -6.66 -11.74 -23.28
CA VAL A 178 -7.17 -10.76 -22.32
C VAL A 178 -7.40 -11.38 -20.95
N ALA A 179 -8.08 -12.53 -20.88
CA ALA A 179 -8.35 -13.22 -19.63
C ALA A 179 -7.06 -13.62 -18.90
N ASN A 180 -6.08 -14.16 -19.64
CA ASN A 180 -4.79 -14.57 -19.10
C ASN A 180 -3.96 -13.37 -18.60
N ARG A 181 -4.01 -12.23 -19.30
CA ARG A 181 -3.36 -10.99 -18.87
C ARG A 181 -3.98 -10.43 -17.60
N VAL A 182 -5.31 -10.36 -17.51
CA VAL A 182 -6.01 -9.89 -16.30
C VAL A 182 -5.65 -10.76 -15.10
N ASP A 183 -5.69 -12.09 -15.26
CA ASP A 183 -5.32 -13.04 -14.21
C ASP A 183 -3.86 -12.87 -13.77
N SER A 184 -2.94 -12.83 -14.72
CA SER A 184 -1.50 -12.67 -14.47
C SER A 184 -1.19 -11.37 -13.74
N ILE A 185 -1.73 -10.24 -14.22
CA ILE A 185 -1.46 -8.95 -13.61
C ILE A 185 -2.11 -8.85 -12.22
N ALA A 186 -3.35 -9.35 -12.05
CA ALA A 186 -3.98 -9.39 -10.73
C ALA A 186 -3.18 -10.23 -9.72
N ASN A 187 -2.60 -11.36 -10.15
CA ASN A 187 -1.70 -12.17 -9.33
C ASN A 187 -0.42 -11.40 -8.94
N LEU A 188 0.19 -10.69 -9.89
CA LEU A 188 1.39 -9.86 -9.63
C LEU A 188 1.10 -8.75 -8.63
N ILE A 189 -0.03 -8.04 -8.78
CA ILE A 189 -0.42 -7.00 -7.83
C ILE A 189 -0.67 -7.61 -6.45
N ARG A 190 -1.39 -8.75 -6.38
CA ARG A 190 -1.65 -9.42 -5.10
C ARG A 190 -0.36 -9.81 -4.40
N GLN A 191 0.64 -10.33 -5.12
CA GLN A 191 1.93 -10.67 -4.55
C GLN A 191 2.63 -9.44 -3.95
N ARG A 192 2.55 -8.28 -4.63
CA ARG A 192 3.11 -7.02 -4.14
C ARG A 192 2.40 -6.53 -2.88
N VAL A 193 1.07 -6.63 -2.85
CA VAL A 193 0.25 -6.30 -1.68
C VAL A 193 0.51 -7.26 -0.52
N ASP A 194 0.67 -8.56 -0.79
CA ASP A 194 1.00 -9.57 0.23
C ASP A 194 2.37 -9.31 0.86
N ASN A 195 3.37 -8.97 0.04
CA ASN A 195 4.68 -8.56 0.53
C ASN A 195 4.56 -7.31 1.43
N ALA A 196 3.76 -6.32 1.03
CA ALA A 196 3.53 -5.12 1.82
C ALA A 196 2.87 -5.43 3.17
N ILE A 197 1.86 -6.30 3.20
CA ILE A 197 1.18 -6.74 4.44
C ILE A 197 2.14 -7.50 5.36
N ALA A 198 2.94 -8.43 4.83
CA ALA A 198 3.88 -9.23 5.61
C ALA A 198 4.92 -8.37 6.37
N LEU A 199 5.25 -7.17 5.87
CA LEU A 199 6.13 -6.22 6.55
C LEU A 199 5.52 -5.68 7.84
N PHE A 200 4.19 -5.54 7.90
CA PHE A 200 3.47 -5.15 9.11
C PHE A 200 3.41 -6.31 10.12
N ASP A 201 3.13 -7.53 9.66
CA ASP A 201 3.09 -8.73 10.52
C ASP A 201 4.46 -9.07 11.15
N THR A 202 5.54 -8.95 10.38
CA THR A 202 6.91 -9.18 10.86
C THR A 202 7.31 -8.13 11.90
N SER A 203 6.72 -6.94 11.83
CA SER A 203 6.87 -5.94 12.89
C SER A 203 6.18 -6.42 14.16
N ALA A 204 4.97 -6.96 14.10
CA ALA A 204 4.22 -7.44 15.28
C ALA A 204 4.89 -8.64 15.99
N TYR A 205 5.37 -9.63 15.24
CA TYR A 205 5.96 -10.85 15.80
C TYR A 205 7.29 -10.65 16.56
N ARG A 206 8.08 -9.63 16.21
CA ARG A 206 9.34 -9.31 16.91
C ARG A 206 9.15 -8.61 18.26
N TYR A 207 7.92 -8.37 18.70
CA TYR A 207 7.60 -7.74 19.98
C TYR A 207 6.84 -8.66 20.96
N ALA A 208 6.55 -9.91 20.58
CA ALA A 208 5.93 -10.91 21.45
C ALA A 208 6.93 -11.89 22.09
N ALA A 209 8.23 -11.69 21.87
CA ALA A 209 9.35 -12.45 22.44
C ALA A 209 10.40 -11.48 23.00
#